data_AF-A0A2P5FPY0-F1
#
_entry.id   AF-A0A2P5FPY0-F1
#
_cell.length_a   1.000
_cell.length_b   1.000
_cell.length_c   1.000
_cell.angle_alpha   90.00
_cell.angle_beta   90.00
_cell.angle_gamma   90.00
#
_symmetry.space_group_name_H-M   'P 1'
#
loop_
_entity.id
_entity.type
_entity.pdbx_description
1 polymer ?
#
loop_
_entity_poly.entity_id
_entity_poly.type
_entity_poly.pdbx_seq_one_letter_code
_entity_poly.pdbx_strand_id
1 'polypeptide(L)'
;MATKALMATPLSTSPSLLSSSSSFNYHHNEQQHQVFHCPLRQNSLIRRWNIGMFRMQRLKPFSLTSLMDFKMRRTLICAVNQDAEEAFKKTVEVDRLIDKLRDADPNEKDYEELAVSAMSIVDRLVHKTKEKIESSTDVLKEILKPVVDKVEGEEIPWPPRDPEALKQMEKEVIQREEEGQLDEGFLAEVNAQLRQAKEDGDKPGLEAMLQKVLQLYAARVLSKRSYAKKGEEVLKAEEFLETIIKAPEEAWNKLLIDGLTVGKGEISPDELYAVIKKRIERTLIRTEGGSYQQRILSEYLKGIQSRAEEIVRILQGNP
;
A
#
# COMPACT_ATOMS: atom_id res chain seq x y z
N MET A 1 43.21 -86.56 -26.11
CA MET A 1 42.67 -87.87 -26.54
C MET A 1 42.00 -88.52 -25.33
N ALA A 2 40.79 -89.08 -25.54
CA ALA A 2 40.08 -90.01 -24.64
C ALA A 2 39.63 -89.45 -23.27
N THR A 3 38.44 -89.71 -22.71
CA THR A 3 37.38 -90.68 -23.00
C THR A 3 36.08 -90.32 -22.25
N LYS A 4 34.96 -90.55 -22.94
CA LYS A 4 33.60 -91.00 -22.55
C LYS A 4 33.17 -91.25 -21.08
N ALA A 5 31.86 -90.95 -20.90
CA ALA A 5 30.78 -91.63 -20.14
C ALA A 5 30.61 -91.29 -18.63
N LEU A 6 29.49 -90.65 -18.25
CA LEU A 6 28.18 -91.22 -17.78
C LEU A 6 28.35 -92.02 -16.46
N MET A 7 27.59 -91.89 -15.37
CA MET A 7 26.42 -91.10 -14.94
C MET A 7 26.38 -91.16 -13.40
N ALA A 8 25.82 -90.14 -12.74
CA ALA A 8 24.99 -90.31 -11.54
C ALA A 8 24.11 -89.06 -11.36
N THR A 9 22.86 -89.28 -11.00
CA THR A 9 21.69 -88.39 -10.97
C THR A 9 21.61 -87.56 -9.66
N PRO A 10 20.49 -86.89 -9.30
CA PRO A 10 20.18 -85.50 -9.66
C PRO A 10 19.97 -84.60 -8.41
N LEU A 11 20.52 -83.39 -8.37
CA LEU A 11 20.05 -82.33 -7.49
C LEU A 11 19.89 -81.04 -8.30
N SER A 12 18.65 -80.59 -8.43
CA SER A 12 18.23 -79.35 -9.09
C SER A 12 18.68 -78.15 -8.25
N THR A 13 19.55 -77.32 -8.81
CA THR A 13 20.05 -76.09 -8.19
C THR A 13 19.46 -74.88 -8.92
N SER A 14 18.59 -74.16 -8.22
CA SER A 14 18.20 -72.73 -8.32
C SER A 14 17.73 -72.17 -9.67
N PRO A 15 16.71 -71.28 -9.62
CA PRO A 15 16.98 -69.96 -10.15
C PRO A 15 16.54 -68.81 -9.23
N SER A 16 17.26 -67.73 -9.46
CA SER A 16 17.29 -66.45 -8.79
C SER A 16 15.95 -65.69 -8.83
N LEU A 17 15.76 -64.95 -7.74
CA LEU A 17 14.90 -63.79 -7.52
C LEU A 17 14.13 -63.24 -8.75
N LEU A 18 12.81 -63.26 -8.57
CA LEU A 18 11.77 -62.74 -9.46
C LEU A 18 11.93 -61.25 -9.77
N SER A 19 12.18 -60.95 -11.04
CA SER A 19 11.72 -59.71 -11.68
C SER A 19 11.13 -60.08 -13.03
N SER A 20 9.84 -59.85 -13.24
CA SER A 20 9.21 -59.69 -14.56
C SER A 20 7.77 -59.20 -14.39
N SER A 21 7.63 -57.90 -14.57
CA SER A 21 6.66 -57.26 -15.48
C SER A 21 5.49 -58.12 -15.98
N SER A 22 4.27 -57.65 -15.71
CA SER A 22 3.16 -57.79 -16.65
C SER A 22 2.44 -56.45 -16.79
N SER A 23 2.41 -56.00 -18.04
CA SER A 23 1.87 -54.74 -18.53
C SER A 23 0.35 -54.68 -18.39
N PHE A 24 -0.20 -53.53 -18.00
CA PHE A 24 -1.57 -53.16 -18.36
C PHE A 24 -1.65 -51.69 -18.76
N ASN A 25 -2.43 -51.47 -19.81
CA ASN A 25 -2.46 -50.31 -20.67
C ASN A 25 -2.83 -49.00 -19.95
N TYR A 26 -2.08 -47.93 -20.26
CA TYR A 26 -2.53 -46.57 -20.04
C TYR A 26 -3.69 -46.27 -21.01
N HIS A 27 -4.93 -46.31 -20.50
CA HIS A 27 -6.00 -45.53 -21.10
C HIS A 27 -5.86 -44.08 -20.63
N HIS A 28 -5.62 -43.20 -21.60
CA HIS A 28 -5.82 -41.76 -21.44
C HIS A 28 -7.29 -41.53 -21.05
N ASN A 29 -7.52 -41.24 -19.78
CA ASN A 29 -8.76 -40.64 -19.34
C ASN A 29 -8.47 -39.15 -19.15
N GLU A 30 -8.86 -38.35 -20.14
CA GLU A 30 -9.01 -36.90 -20.01
C GLU A 30 -10.07 -36.63 -18.94
N GLN A 31 -9.67 -36.65 -17.68
CA GLN A 31 -10.41 -35.96 -16.64
C GLN A 31 -9.81 -34.58 -16.51
N GLN A 32 -10.49 -33.65 -17.17
CA GLN A 32 -10.34 -32.22 -17.04
C GLN A 32 -9.99 -31.85 -15.59
N HIS A 33 -8.77 -31.37 -15.38
CA HIS A 33 -8.47 -30.57 -14.20
C HIS A 33 -9.38 -29.34 -14.27
N GLN A 34 -10.57 -29.42 -13.67
CA GLN A 34 -11.23 -28.24 -13.17
C GLN A 34 -10.34 -27.69 -12.08
N VAL A 35 -9.44 -26.82 -12.50
CA VAL A 35 -8.90 -25.76 -11.66
C VAL A 35 -10.13 -25.14 -11.02
N PHE A 36 -10.31 -25.37 -9.72
CA PHE A 36 -11.19 -24.55 -8.92
C PHE A 36 -10.57 -23.15 -8.97
N HIS A 37 -10.96 -22.38 -9.98
CA HIS A 37 -10.97 -20.94 -9.89
C HIS A 37 -11.85 -20.64 -8.69
N CYS A 38 -11.23 -20.43 -7.54
CA CYS A 38 -11.86 -19.64 -6.50
C CYS A 38 -11.88 -18.23 -7.09
N PRO A 39 -13.04 -17.68 -7.49
CA PRO A 39 -13.10 -16.25 -7.67
C PRO A 39 -13.00 -15.73 -6.24
N LEU A 40 -11.79 -15.39 -5.80
CA LEU A 40 -11.60 -14.39 -4.77
C LEU A 40 -12.43 -13.21 -5.26
N ARG A 41 -13.62 -13.10 -4.69
CA ARG A 41 -14.66 -12.17 -5.09
C ARG A 41 -14.05 -10.81 -4.79
N GLN A 42 -13.40 -10.23 -5.80
CA GLN A 42 -13.02 -8.84 -5.85
C GLN A 42 -14.34 -8.06 -5.79
N ASN A 43 -14.86 -7.90 -4.58
CA ASN A 43 -15.90 -6.94 -4.29
C ASN A 43 -15.22 -5.59 -4.49
N SER A 44 -15.21 -5.14 -5.74
CA SER A 44 -14.80 -3.80 -6.14
C SER A 44 -15.75 -2.81 -5.48
N LEU A 45 -15.35 -2.25 -4.33
CA LEU A 45 -16.12 -1.25 -3.60
C LEU A 45 -16.27 0.08 -4.38
N ILE A 46 -15.58 0.20 -5.53
CA ILE A 46 -15.90 1.19 -6.57
C ILE A 46 -17.37 1.11 -7.00
N ARG A 47 -18.03 -0.07 -6.96
CA ARG A 47 -19.46 -0.19 -7.29
C ARG A 47 -20.40 0.52 -6.30
N ARG A 48 -19.92 0.91 -5.11
CA ARG A 48 -20.72 1.60 -4.10
C ARG A 48 -20.63 3.12 -4.19
N TRP A 49 -19.75 3.65 -5.06
CA TRP A 49 -19.75 5.05 -5.49
C TRP A 49 -20.72 5.22 -6.68
N ASN A 50 -22.00 4.90 -6.48
CA ASN A 50 -23.05 5.37 -7.38
C ASN A 50 -23.45 6.79 -6.95
N ILE A 51 -22.51 7.74 -7.11
CA ILE A 51 -22.87 9.16 -7.18
C ILE A 51 -23.25 9.37 -8.64
N GLY A 52 -24.53 9.64 -8.87
CA GLY A 52 -25.16 9.56 -10.19
C GLY A 52 -24.37 10.22 -11.32
N MET A 53 -24.06 9.43 -12.35
CA MET A 53 -23.94 9.85 -13.75
C MET A 53 -23.11 11.13 -14.03
N PHE A 54 -21.82 11.15 -13.67
CA PHE A 54 -20.88 12.14 -14.21
C PHE A 54 -20.38 11.72 -15.59
N ARG A 55 -21.04 12.26 -16.62
CA ARG A 55 -20.73 12.02 -18.03
C ARG A 55 -19.58 12.94 -18.45
N MET A 56 -18.33 12.51 -18.23
CA MET A 56 -17.15 13.24 -18.73
C MET A 56 -17.17 13.28 -20.27
N GLN A 57 -17.38 14.47 -20.85
CA GLN A 57 -17.22 14.68 -22.29
C GLN A 57 -15.80 15.16 -22.62
N ARG A 58 -15.30 14.67 -23.75
CA ARG A 58 -13.99 14.95 -24.36
C ARG A 58 -13.53 16.40 -24.19
N LEU A 59 -12.28 16.53 -23.74
CA LEU A 59 -11.50 17.77 -23.76
C LEU A 59 -11.37 18.31 -25.19
N LYS A 60 -11.62 19.62 -25.38
CA LYS A 60 -11.26 20.36 -26.59
C LYS A 60 -9.80 20.85 -26.50
N PRO A 61 -9.03 20.91 -27.61
CA PRO A 61 -7.61 21.23 -27.57
C PRO A 61 -7.35 22.70 -27.87
N PHE A 62 -6.73 23.46 -26.95
CA PHE A 62 -6.06 24.76 -27.17
C PHE A 62 -5.14 25.03 -25.96
N SER A 63 -3.99 25.71 -25.99
CA SER A 63 -3.15 26.34 -27.02
C SER A 63 -1.71 26.37 -26.44
N LEU A 64 -0.69 26.37 -27.30
CA LEU A 64 0.75 26.29 -26.96
C LEU A 64 1.30 27.58 -26.32
N THR A 65 1.02 27.84 -25.04
CA THR A 65 1.80 28.78 -24.20
C THR A 65 1.69 28.42 -22.71
N SER A 66 2.20 27.25 -22.31
CA SER A 66 2.64 26.97 -20.94
C SER A 66 3.37 25.63 -20.93
N LEU A 67 4.67 25.67 -21.23
CA LEU A 67 5.53 24.48 -21.16
C LEU A 67 5.91 24.13 -19.69
N MET A 68 5.55 24.98 -18.72
CA MET A 68 5.93 24.81 -17.32
C MET A 68 4.85 24.16 -16.43
N ASP A 69 3.58 24.14 -16.85
CA ASP A 69 2.50 23.60 -15.99
C ASP A 69 2.29 22.07 -16.11
N PHE A 70 2.77 21.43 -17.18
CA PHE A 70 2.46 20.02 -17.44
C PHE A 70 3.46 19.01 -16.87
N LYS A 71 4.67 19.44 -16.46
CA LYS A 71 5.70 18.52 -15.94
C LYS A 71 5.64 18.31 -14.41
N MET A 72 4.67 18.93 -13.74
CA MET A 72 4.64 19.10 -12.28
C MET A 72 3.88 17.99 -11.50
N ARG A 73 3.68 16.80 -12.08
CA ARG A 73 3.02 15.65 -11.43
C ARG A 73 3.99 14.50 -11.16
N ARG A 74 4.98 14.70 -10.30
CA ARG A 74 5.71 13.58 -9.68
C ARG A 74 5.30 13.49 -8.21
N THR A 75 4.59 12.40 -7.94
CA THR A 75 3.79 12.02 -6.78
C THR A 75 4.59 11.98 -5.47
N LEU A 76 4.08 12.64 -4.42
CA LEU A 76 4.74 12.72 -3.10
C LEU A 76 4.50 11.51 -2.19
N ILE A 77 3.51 10.67 -2.49
CA ILE A 77 3.27 9.40 -1.79
C ILE A 77 2.87 8.36 -2.84
N CYS A 78 3.70 7.33 -3.01
CA CYS A 78 3.40 6.23 -3.91
C CYS A 78 2.79 5.06 -3.13
N ALA A 79 1.75 4.45 -3.69
CA ALA A 79 1.14 3.28 -3.11
C ALA A 79 1.92 2.03 -3.53
N VAL A 80 2.30 1.18 -2.57
CA VAL A 80 3.32 0.13 -2.75
C VAL A 80 2.75 -1.29 -2.59
N ASN A 81 2.98 -2.16 -3.57
CA ASN A 81 2.64 -3.59 -3.64
C ASN A 81 3.27 -4.49 -2.57
N GLN A 82 2.91 -4.33 -1.30
CA GLN A 82 3.45 -5.17 -0.23
C GLN A 82 2.39 -5.60 0.80
N ASP A 83 1.18 -5.90 0.30
CA ASP A 83 0.19 -6.68 1.04
C ASP A 83 0.65 -8.13 1.27
N ALA A 84 1.76 -8.55 0.65
CA ALA A 84 2.24 -9.92 0.72
C ALA A 84 2.73 -10.32 2.13
N GLU A 85 3.41 -9.45 2.89
CA GLU A 85 4.05 -9.88 4.15
C GLU A 85 3.09 -9.99 5.33
N GLU A 86 2.13 -9.07 5.44
CA GLU A 86 1.11 -9.10 6.51
C GLU A 86 0.01 -10.12 6.20
N ALA A 87 -0.41 -10.23 4.92
CA ALA A 87 -1.27 -11.32 4.49
C ALA A 87 -0.58 -12.66 4.73
N PHE A 88 0.71 -12.81 4.37
CA PHE A 88 1.46 -14.06 4.59
C PHE A 88 1.51 -14.47 6.07
N LYS A 89 1.72 -13.55 7.02
CA LYS A 89 1.67 -13.89 8.45
C LYS A 89 0.29 -14.41 8.88
N LYS A 90 -0.79 -13.77 8.41
CA LYS A 90 -2.16 -14.19 8.69
C LYS A 90 -2.49 -15.53 8.01
N THR A 91 -2.04 -15.74 6.77
CA THR A 91 -2.18 -17.01 6.06
C THR A 91 -1.39 -18.12 6.74
N VAL A 92 -0.19 -17.85 7.25
CA VAL A 92 0.62 -18.82 8.01
C VAL A 92 -0.04 -19.17 9.36
N GLU A 93 -0.70 -18.23 10.02
CA GLU A 93 -1.51 -18.53 11.22
C GLU A 93 -2.73 -19.38 10.89
N VAL A 94 -3.38 -19.12 9.75
CA VAL A 94 -4.47 -19.96 9.24
C VAL A 94 -3.96 -21.34 8.85
N ASP A 95 -2.83 -21.47 8.16
CA ASP A 95 -2.20 -22.74 7.79
C ASP A 95 -1.76 -23.53 9.03
N ARG A 96 -1.25 -22.85 10.06
CA ARG A 96 -0.93 -23.47 11.36
C ARG A 96 -2.18 -23.97 12.10
N LEU A 97 -3.31 -23.28 11.93
CA LEU A 97 -4.60 -23.78 12.40
C LEU A 97 -5.02 -25.00 11.58
N ILE A 98 -4.89 -24.96 10.26
CA ILE A 98 -5.17 -26.09 9.35
C ILE A 98 -4.32 -27.32 9.69
N ASP A 99 -3.03 -27.15 10.00
CA ASP A 99 -2.14 -28.25 10.39
C ASP A 99 -2.53 -28.84 11.74
N LYS A 100 -2.89 -28.00 12.72
CA LYS A 100 -3.45 -28.49 14.00
C LYS A 100 -4.79 -29.21 13.83
N LEU A 101 -5.60 -28.79 12.86
CA LEU A 101 -6.85 -29.46 12.50
C LEU A 101 -6.59 -30.80 11.79
N ARG A 102 -5.48 -30.91 11.04
CA ARG A 102 -5.06 -32.12 10.33
C ARG A 102 -4.46 -33.19 11.27
N ASP A 103 -3.80 -32.77 12.34
CA ASP A 103 -3.14 -33.66 13.32
C ASP A 103 -4.05 -34.09 14.49
N ALA A 104 -5.31 -33.63 14.54
CA ALA A 104 -6.27 -34.04 15.57
C ALA A 104 -6.86 -35.44 15.27
N ASP A 105 -6.88 -36.33 16.27
CA ASP A 105 -7.36 -37.71 16.16
C ASP A 105 -8.90 -37.78 15.91
N PRO A 106 -9.39 -38.71 15.06
CA PRO A 106 -10.73 -38.61 14.49
C PRO A 106 -11.83 -39.32 15.30
N ASN A 107 -12.85 -38.58 15.73
CA ASN A 107 -14.23 -39.07 15.88
C ASN A 107 -15.16 -38.19 15.02
N GLU A 108 -16.09 -38.80 14.29
CA GLU A 108 -16.95 -38.13 13.29
C GLU A 108 -17.75 -36.94 13.85
N LYS A 109 -18.20 -37.04 15.11
CA LYS A 109 -18.93 -35.97 15.81
C LYS A 109 -18.06 -34.77 16.19
N ASP A 110 -16.77 -34.99 16.42
CA ASP A 110 -15.85 -33.94 16.84
C ASP A 110 -15.46 -33.06 15.65
N TYR A 111 -15.47 -33.59 14.41
CA TYR A 111 -15.24 -32.79 13.20
C TYR A 111 -16.39 -31.86 12.85
N GLU A 112 -17.64 -32.28 13.06
CA GLU A 112 -18.80 -31.41 12.81
C GLU A 112 -18.82 -30.23 13.79
N GLU A 113 -18.61 -30.50 15.08
CA GLU A 113 -18.55 -29.45 16.11
C GLU A 113 -17.37 -28.49 15.87
N LEU A 114 -16.21 -29.05 15.50
CA LEU A 114 -15.02 -28.28 15.17
C LEU A 114 -15.21 -27.44 13.91
N ALA A 115 -15.83 -27.96 12.86
CA ALA A 115 -16.12 -27.22 11.64
C ALA A 115 -17.10 -26.08 11.91
N VAL A 116 -18.14 -26.31 12.73
CA VAL A 116 -19.07 -25.25 13.16
C VAL A 116 -18.33 -24.17 13.96
N SER A 117 -17.44 -24.56 14.87
CA SER A 117 -16.62 -23.62 15.65
C SER A 117 -15.68 -22.80 14.75
N ALA A 118 -14.95 -23.45 13.83
CA ALA A 118 -14.07 -22.79 12.88
C ALA A 118 -14.83 -21.82 11.97
N MET A 119 -15.99 -22.22 11.44
CA MET A 119 -16.86 -21.36 10.64
C MET A 119 -17.34 -20.15 11.45
N SER A 120 -17.75 -20.34 12.71
CA SER A 120 -18.19 -19.22 13.56
C SER A 120 -17.07 -18.20 13.82
N ILE A 121 -15.82 -18.66 13.95
CA ILE A 121 -14.64 -17.80 14.09
C ILE A 121 -14.37 -17.05 12.78
N VAL A 122 -14.43 -17.75 11.64
CA VAL A 122 -14.26 -17.15 10.31
C VAL A 122 -15.33 -16.09 10.06
N ASP A 123 -16.61 -16.39 10.32
CA ASP A 123 -17.71 -15.45 10.16
C ASP A 123 -17.50 -14.21 11.03
N ARG A 124 -17.12 -14.40 12.30
CA ARG A 124 -16.82 -13.29 13.21
C ARG A 124 -15.65 -12.43 12.72
N LEU A 125 -14.60 -13.06 12.17
CA LEU A 125 -13.46 -12.35 11.57
C LEU A 125 -13.87 -11.57 10.31
N VAL A 126 -14.65 -12.19 9.42
CA VAL A 126 -15.16 -11.55 8.20
C VAL A 126 -16.05 -10.36 8.56
N HIS A 127 -16.97 -10.51 9.50
CA HIS A 127 -17.83 -9.43 9.99
C HIS A 127 -17.01 -8.29 10.57
N LYS A 128 -16.08 -8.57 11.49
CA LYS A 128 -15.22 -7.54 12.09
C LYS A 128 -14.35 -6.81 11.06
N THR A 129 -13.85 -7.53 10.05
CA THR A 129 -13.05 -6.93 8.97
C THR A 129 -13.92 -6.04 8.08
N LYS A 130 -15.12 -6.50 7.73
CA LYS A 130 -16.07 -5.71 6.97
C LYS A 130 -16.47 -4.43 7.69
N GLU A 131 -16.79 -4.53 8.99
CA GLU A 131 -17.11 -3.36 9.83
C GLU A 131 -15.93 -2.37 9.86
N LYS A 132 -14.70 -2.85 9.97
CA LYS A 132 -13.51 -1.99 9.95
C LYS A 132 -13.33 -1.28 8.60
N ILE A 133 -13.52 -1.98 7.49
CA ILE A 133 -13.44 -1.39 6.14
C ILE A 133 -14.55 -0.35 5.93
N GLU A 134 -15.78 -0.67 6.32
CA GLU A 134 -16.91 0.26 6.24
C GLU A 134 -16.66 1.49 7.10
N SER A 135 -16.14 1.31 8.32
CA SER A 135 -15.72 2.40 9.20
C SER A 135 -14.62 3.27 8.58
N SER A 136 -13.55 2.70 8.05
CA SER A 136 -12.46 3.46 7.40
C SER A 136 -12.95 4.22 6.17
N THR A 137 -13.84 3.60 5.40
CA THR A 137 -14.45 4.20 4.20
C THR A 137 -15.33 5.39 4.58
N ASP A 138 -16.13 5.27 5.64
CA ASP A 138 -17.00 6.35 6.08
C ASP A 138 -16.19 7.51 6.68
N VAL A 139 -15.11 7.21 7.43
CA VAL A 139 -14.15 8.24 7.87
C VAL A 139 -13.54 8.97 6.67
N LEU A 140 -13.13 8.24 5.62
CA LEU A 140 -12.58 8.84 4.40
C LEU A 140 -13.59 9.74 3.69
N LYS A 141 -14.86 9.32 3.58
CA LYS A 141 -15.92 10.14 2.97
C LYS A 141 -16.12 11.44 3.73
N GLU A 142 -16.16 11.40 5.06
CA GLU A 142 -16.31 12.63 5.87
C GLU A 142 -15.10 13.56 5.71
N ILE A 143 -13.87 13.02 5.58
CA ILE A 143 -12.68 13.82 5.26
C ILE A 143 -12.80 14.50 3.90
N LEU A 144 -13.31 13.79 2.88
CA LEU A 144 -13.42 14.30 1.52
C LEU A 144 -14.66 15.19 1.30
N LYS A 145 -15.65 15.11 2.19
CA LYS A 145 -16.93 15.82 2.11
C LYS A 145 -16.80 17.32 1.84
N PRO A 146 -15.90 18.09 2.51
CA PRO A 146 -15.78 19.54 2.27
C PRO A 146 -15.35 19.89 0.85
N VAL A 147 -14.72 18.94 0.15
CA VAL A 147 -14.24 19.09 -1.23
C VAL A 147 -15.29 18.63 -2.24
N VAL A 148 -16.07 17.60 -1.90
CA VAL A 148 -17.07 16.99 -2.79
C VAL A 148 -18.40 17.76 -2.77
N ASP A 149 -18.85 18.23 -1.60
CA ASP A 149 -20.20 18.79 -1.42
C ASP A 149 -20.34 20.27 -1.84
N LYS A 150 -19.23 21.02 -1.98
CA LYS A 150 -19.28 22.44 -2.38
C LYS A 150 -19.63 22.67 -3.86
N VAL A 151 -19.76 21.60 -4.64
CA VAL A 151 -20.03 21.66 -6.07
C VAL A 151 -21.42 21.06 -6.35
N GLU A 152 -22.46 21.69 -5.81
CA GLU A 152 -23.84 21.33 -6.17
C GLU A 152 -24.10 21.73 -7.64
N GLY A 153 -24.10 20.73 -8.54
CA GLY A 153 -24.58 20.87 -9.93
C GLY A 153 -23.54 21.16 -11.01
N GLU A 154 -22.26 21.35 -10.66
CA GLU A 154 -21.17 21.56 -11.64
C GLU A 154 -20.13 20.42 -11.60
N GLU A 155 -19.35 20.23 -12.68
CA GLU A 155 -18.23 19.30 -12.68
C GLU A 155 -17.18 19.76 -11.67
N ILE A 156 -16.87 18.93 -10.67
CA ILE A 156 -15.84 19.23 -9.67
C ILE A 156 -14.51 19.49 -10.40
N PRO A 157 -13.90 20.68 -10.26
CA PRO A 157 -12.59 20.94 -10.85
C PRO A 157 -11.54 20.12 -10.10
N TRP A 158 -10.88 19.21 -10.82
CA TRP A 158 -9.85 18.33 -10.29
C TRP A 158 -8.44 18.79 -10.74
N PRO A 159 -7.45 18.90 -9.83
CA PRO A 159 -7.51 18.68 -8.38
C PRO A 159 -8.24 19.80 -7.61
N PRO A 160 -8.66 19.58 -6.36
CA PRO A 160 -9.31 20.59 -5.54
C PRO A 160 -8.38 21.79 -5.34
N ARG A 161 -8.81 22.98 -5.77
CA ARG A 161 -8.05 24.23 -5.62
C ARG A 161 -8.68 25.23 -4.67
N ASP A 162 -9.89 24.95 -4.15
CA ASP A 162 -10.54 25.83 -3.18
C ASP A 162 -9.74 25.82 -1.86
N PRO A 163 -9.10 26.94 -1.49
CA PRO A 163 -8.32 27.02 -0.25
C PRO A 163 -9.18 26.79 0.99
N GLU A 164 -10.47 27.13 0.95
CA GLU A 164 -11.36 26.97 2.10
C GLU A 164 -11.77 25.51 2.29
N ALA A 165 -12.06 24.78 1.21
CA ALA A 165 -12.31 23.34 1.27
C ALA A 165 -11.08 22.57 1.77
N LEU A 166 -9.88 22.95 1.31
CA LEU A 166 -8.63 22.33 1.77
C LEU A 166 -8.35 22.58 3.25
N LYS A 167 -8.62 23.78 3.76
CA LYS A 167 -8.54 24.07 5.21
C LYS A 167 -9.55 23.27 6.03
N GLN A 168 -10.77 23.08 5.51
CA GLN A 168 -11.78 22.26 6.17
C GLN A 168 -11.35 20.79 6.21
N MET A 169 -10.84 20.27 5.09
CA MET A 169 -10.29 18.91 5.02
C MET A 169 -9.09 18.72 5.97
N GLU A 170 -8.20 19.71 6.07
CA GLU A 170 -7.10 19.69 7.05
C GLU A 170 -7.61 19.63 8.49
N LYS A 171 -8.63 20.43 8.85
CA LYS A 171 -9.26 20.37 10.17
C LYS A 171 -9.84 18.99 10.47
N GLU A 172 -10.50 18.38 9.49
CA GLU A 172 -11.10 17.04 9.63
C GLU A 172 -10.01 15.98 9.85
N VAL A 173 -8.91 16.03 9.09
CA VAL A 173 -7.76 15.14 9.28
C VAL A 173 -7.16 15.31 10.68
N ILE A 174 -6.98 16.56 11.15
CA ILE A 174 -6.44 16.84 12.49
C ILE A 174 -7.35 16.25 13.58
N GLN A 175 -8.65 16.52 13.51
CA GLN A 175 -9.62 16.03 14.48
C GLN A 175 -9.62 14.50 14.54
N ARG A 176 -9.69 13.85 13.38
CA ARG A 176 -9.74 12.38 13.28
C ARG A 176 -8.46 11.70 13.72
N GLU A 177 -7.33 12.36 13.52
CA GLU A 177 -6.04 11.91 14.03
C GLU A 177 -5.97 11.99 15.56
N GLU A 178 -6.53 13.04 16.17
CA GLU A 178 -6.63 13.18 17.64
C GLU A 178 -7.59 12.17 18.26
N GLU A 179 -8.68 11.83 17.56
CA GLU A 179 -9.64 10.80 17.94
C GLU A 179 -9.11 9.36 17.73
N GLY A 180 -7.93 9.21 17.11
CA GLY A 180 -7.33 7.90 16.84
C GLY A 180 -8.01 7.10 15.73
N GLN A 181 -8.80 7.76 14.88
CA GLN A 181 -9.55 7.11 13.78
C GLN A 181 -8.70 6.92 12.52
N LEU A 182 -7.55 7.59 12.41
CA LEU A 182 -6.60 7.42 11.30
C LEU A 182 -5.57 6.32 11.61
N ASP A 183 -6.10 5.13 11.93
CA ASP A 183 -5.28 3.96 12.30
C ASP A 183 -4.67 3.26 11.07
N GLU A 184 -3.88 2.20 11.31
CA GLU A 184 -3.28 1.40 10.22
C GLU A 184 -4.32 0.83 9.25
N GLY A 185 -5.53 0.52 9.71
CA GLY A 185 -6.60 0.04 8.84
C GLY A 185 -7.15 1.13 7.92
N PHE A 186 -7.28 2.36 8.41
CA PHE A 186 -7.60 3.52 7.59
C PHE A 186 -6.50 3.78 6.55
N LEU A 187 -5.24 3.81 6.96
CA LEU A 187 -4.11 4.06 6.05
C LEU A 187 -4.00 2.97 4.96
N ALA A 188 -4.23 1.70 5.32
CA ALA A 188 -4.28 0.59 4.38
C ALA A 188 -5.37 0.78 3.34
N GLU A 189 -6.58 1.17 3.76
CA GLU A 189 -7.73 1.39 2.88
C GLU A 189 -7.47 2.55 1.89
N VAL A 190 -7.01 3.71 2.37
CA VAL A 190 -6.68 4.86 1.52
C VAL A 190 -5.59 4.49 0.51
N ASN A 191 -4.58 3.74 0.95
CA ASN A 191 -3.50 3.31 0.07
C ASN A 191 -3.94 2.27 -0.96
N ALA A 192 -4.85 1.36 -0.61
CA ALA A 192 -5.45 0.41 -1.55
C ALA A 192 -6.27 1.14 -2.62
N GLN A 193 -7.12 2.09 -2.23
CA GLN A 193 -7.88 2.92 -3.16
C GLN A 193 -6.96 3.76 -4.05
N LEU A 194 -5.84 4.24 -3.52
CA LEU A 194 -4.86 5.00 -4.29
C LEU A 194 -4.19 4.15 -5.38
N ARG A 195 -3.88 2.88 -5.12
CA ARG A 195 -3.38 1.97 -6.17
C ARG A 195 -4.41 1.74 -7.24
N GLN A 196 -5.64 1.43 -6.83
CA GLN A 196 -6.72 1.17 -7.77
C GLN A 196 -6.99 2.38 -8.66
N ALA A 197 -6.99 3.59 -8.11
CA ALA A 197 -7.14 4.81 -8.89
C ALA A 197 -6.01 5.04 -9.90
N LYS A 198 -4.77 4.65 -9.56
CA LYS A 198 -3.61 4.72 -10.47
C LYS A 198 -3.69 3.67 -11.58
N GLU A 199 -4.08 2.44 -11.25
CA GLU A 199 -4.21 1.34 -12.20
C GLU A 199 -5.37 1.57 -13.18
N ASP A 200 -6.50 2.07 -12.68
CA ASP A 200 -7.66 2.38 -13.50
C ASP A 200 -7.36 3.49 -14.53
N GLY A 201 -6.42 4.41 -14.25
CA GLY A 201 -5.98 5.50 -15.14
C GLY A 201 -7.04 6.58 -15.46
N ASP A 202 -8.32 6.26 -15.26
CA ASP A 202 -9.49 7.05 -15.62
C ASP A 202 -9.94 8.03 -14.52
N LYS A 203 -9.29 8.01 -13.35
CA LYS A 203 -9.70 8.80 -12.17
C LYS A 203 -8.56 9.63 -11.55
N PRO A 204 -7.90 10.51 -12.32
CA PRO A 204 -6.80 11.34 -11.81
C PRO A 204 -7.22 12.29 -10.67
N GLY A 205 -8.51 12.65 -10.59
CA GLY A 205 -9.05 13.46 -9.51
C GLY A 205 -9.08 12.73 -8.16
N LEU A 206 -9.49 11.46 -8.15
CA LEU A 206 -9.51 10.63 -6.95
C LEU A 206 -8.09 10.36 -6.45
N GLU A 207 -7.15 10.07 -7.37
CA GLU A 207 -5.74 9.91 -7.02
C GLU A 207 -5.20 11.13 -6.26
N ALA A 208 -5.43 12.34 -6.80
CA ALA A 208 -4.97 13.58 -6.18
C ALA A 208 -5.59 13.81 -4.79
N MET A 209 -6.87 13.48 -4.59
CA MET A 209 -7.51 13.57 -3.27
C MET A 209 -6.90 12.62 -2.25
N LEU A 210 -6.74 11.35 -2.61
CA LEU A 210 -6.16 10.35 -1.73
C LEU A 210 -4.70 10.71 -1.37
N GLN A 211 -3.94 11.22 -2.34
CA GLN A 211 -2.61 11.77 -2.08
C GLN A 211 -2.66 12.95 -1.10
N LYS A 212 -3.58 13.89 -1.29
CA LYS A 212 -3.72 15.04 -0.38
C LYS A 212 -4.09 14.62 1.04
N VAL A 213 -4.98 13.64 1.22
CA VAL A 213 -5.31 13.08 2.54
C VAL A 213 -4.06 12.51 3.22
N LEU A 214 -3.29 11.69 2.51
CA LEU A 214 -2.06 11.11 3.06
C LEU A 214 -0.98 12.16 3.36
N GLN A 215 -0.87 13.21 2.54
CA GLN A 215 0.03 14.33 2.79
C GLN A 215 -0.35 15.11 4.05
N LEU A 216 -1.63 15.44 4.22
CA LEU A 216 -2.13 16.14 5.41
C LEU A 216 -1.90 15.30 6.67
N TYR A 217 -2.17 14.00 6.60
CA TYR A 217 -1.86 13.06 7.67
C TYR A 217 -0.37 13.08 8.03
N ALA A 218 0.51 12.97 7.02
CA ALA A 218 1.95 12.97 7.24
C ALA A 218 2.44 14.29 7.84
N ALA A 219 2.01 15.42 7.30
CA ALA A 219 2.30 16.75 7.80
C ALA A 219 1.90 16.90 9.27
N ARG A 220 0.68 16.46 9.62
CA ARG A 220 0.14 16.49 10.98
C ARG A 220 0.99 15.65 11.93
N VAL A 221 1.21 14.37 11.62
CA VAL A 221 1.95 13.44 12.48
C VAL A 221 3.40 13.90 12.66
N LEU A 222 4.06 14.35 11.60
CA LEU A 222 5.45 14.85 11.63
C LEU A 222 5.60 16.19 12.34
N SER A 223 4.53 16.99 12.43
CA SER A 223 4.52 18.29 13.12
C SER A 223 4.31 18.18 14.63
N LYS A 224 3.84 17.03 15.14
CA LYS A 224 3.62 16.82 16.59
C LYS A 224 4.88 16.96 17.42
N ARG A 225 6.05 16.72 16.82
CA ARG A 225 7.32 16.74 17.52
C ARG A 225 8.27 17.70 16.82
N SER A 226 8.77 18.68 17.58
CA SER A 226 9.82 19.58 17.12
C SER A 226 11.19 19.01 17.47
N TYR A 227 12.13 19.11 16.54
CA TYR A 227 13.54 18.81 16.73
C TYR A 227 14.43 20.05 16.49
N ALA A 228 13.84 21.19 16.16
CA ALA A 228 14.54 22.44 15.88
C ALA A 228 15.35 22.97 17.08
N LYS A 229 15.04 22.55 18.31
CA LYS A 229 15.77 22.99 19.51
C LYS A 229 16.58 21.86 20.13
N LYS A 230 17.87 22.10 20.34
CA LYS A 230 18.77 21.22 21.10
C LYS A 230 19.31 22.00 22.29
N GLY A 231 18.57 21.98 23.41
CA GLY A 231 18.85 22.86 24.54
C GLY A 231 18.47 24.30 24.19
N GLU A 232 19.41 25.24 24.35
CA GLU A 232 19.22 26.65 23.98
C GLU A 232 19.52 26.94 22.49
N GLU A 233 20.16 26.01 21.78
CA GLU A 233 20.55 26.19 20.39
C GLU A 233 19.41 25.81 19.42
N VAL A 234 19.14 26.70 18.46
CA VAL A 234 18.19 26.45 17.37
C VAL A 234 18.95 25.90 16.15
N LEU A 235 18.64 24.66 15.79
CA LEU A 235 19.13 24.00 14.58
C LEU A 235 18.37 24.56 13.38
N LYS A 236 18.91 25.62 12.75
CA LYS A 236 18.28 26.34 11.64
C LYS A 236 17.79 25.44 10.50
N ALA A 237 18.56 24.43 10.12
CA ALA A 237 18.16 23.49 9.06
C ALA A 237 16.94 22.63 9.44
N GLU A 238 16.81 22.25 10.71
CA GLU A 238 15.66 21.50 11.20
C GLU A 238 14.44 22.41 11.40
N GLU A 239 14.63 23.65 11.85
CA GLU A 239 13.57 24.67 11.88
C GLU A 239 13.01 24.94 10.46
N PHE A 240 13.90 25.03 9.48
CA PHE A 240 13.52 25.16 8.08
C PHE A 240 12.73 23.94 7.59
N LEU A 241 13.18 22.72 7.89
CA LEU A 241 12.43 21.50 7.57
C LEU A 241 11.04 21.49 8.25
N GLU A 242 10.93 21.89 9.51
CA GLU A 242 9.64 22.00 10.20
C GLU A 242 8.72 23.04 9.55
N THR A 243 9.28 24.14 9.05
CA THR A 243 8.53 25.15 8.32
C THR A 243 7.95 24.58 7.03
N ILE A 244 8.73 23.80 6.27
CA ILE A 244 8.25 23.12 5.07
C ILE A 244 7.15 22.10 5.40
N ILE A 245 7.35 21.29 6.45
CA ILE A 245 6.40 20.25 6.84
C ILE A 245 5.04 20.82 7.25
N LYS A 246 5.03 22.00 7.89
CA LYS A 246 3.81 22.71 8.30
C LYS A 246 3.16 23.51 7.16
N ALA A 247 3.89 23.76 6.08
CA ALA A 247 3.41 24.56 4.98
C ALA A 247 2.58 23.71 3.99
N PRO A 248 1.58 24.33 3.34
CA PRO A 248 0.86 23.69 2.24
C PRO A 248 1.83 23.37 1.08
N GLU A 249 1.61 22.25 0.38
CA GLU A 249 2.46 21.79 -0.74
C GLU A 249 2.70 22.89 -1.78
N GLU A 250 1.67 23.69 -2.05
CA GLU A 250 1.68 24.76 -3.03
C GLU A 250 2.73 25.84 -2.70
N ALA A 251 3.10 25.98 -1.42
CA ALA A 251 4.12 26.92 -0.95
C ALA A 251 5.53 26.33 -0.94
N TRP A 252 5.70 25.00 -1.11
CA TRP A 252 7.02 24.35 -0.96
C TRP A 252 8.06 24.89 -1.91
N ASN A 253 7.72 25.09 -3.20
CA ASN A 253 8.68 25.59 -4.18
C ASN A 253 9.23 26.95 -3.78
N LYS A 254 8.35 27.84 -3.32
CA LYS A 254 8.75 29.16 -2.85
C LYS A 254 9.63 29.06 -1.60
N LEU A 255 9.21 28.28 -0.61
CA LEU A 255 9.98 28.08 0.64
C LEU A 255 11.36 27.48 0.37
N LEU A 256 11.46 26.51 -0.54
CA LEU A 256 12.71 25.87 -0.92
C LEU A 256 13.64 26.84 -1.67
N ILE A 257 13.11 27.65 -2.59
CA ILE A 257 13.90 28.67 -3.27
C ILE A 257 14.39 29.73 -2.26
N ASP A 258 13.50 30.29 -1.45
CA ASP A 258 13.81 31.39 -0.53
C ASP A 258 14.71 30.93 0.63
N GLY A 259 14.60 29.67 1.06
CA GLY A 259 15.34 29.12 2.20
C GLY A 259 16.68 28.48 1.87
N LEU A 260 16.87 27.99 0.63
CA LEU A 260 18.13 27.37 0.21
C LEU A 260 19.15 28.41 -0.28
N THR A 261 20.44 28.15 -0.05
CA THR A 261 21.52 29.03 -0.51
C THR A 261 21.53 29.28 -2.01
N VAL A 262 21.00 28.34 -2.81
CA VAL A 262 20.85 28.46 -4.27
C VAL A 262 19.89 29.59 -4.67
N GLY A 263 18.90 29.93 -3.82
CA GLY A 263 17.98 31.05 -4.01
C GLY A 263 18.24 32.23 -3.06
N LYS A 264 19.46 32.36 -2.51
CA LYS A 264 19.90 33.38 -1.53
C LYS A 264 19.41 33.18 -0.09
N GLY A 265 18.94 31.98 0.25
CA GLY A 265 18.64 31.61 1.64
C GLY A 265 19.88 31.26 2.46
N GLU A 266 19.65 30.86 3.71
CA GLU A 266 20.73 30.56 4.69
C GLU A 266 21.12 29.08 4.73
N ILE A 267 20.26 28.16 4.27
CA ILE A 267 20.44 26.72 4.46
C ILE A 267 21.06 26.09 3.21
N SER A 268 22.17 25.35 3.35
CA SER A 268 22.72 24.61 2.22
C SER A 268 21.85 23.39 1.88
N PRO A 269 21.80 22.95 0.61
CA PRO A 269 21.09 21.72 0.24
C PRO A 269 21.55 20.50 1.05
N ASP A 270 22.85 20.36 1.29
CA ASP A 270 23.41 19.23 2.04
C ASP A 270 22.97 19.22 3.51
N GLU A 271 22.86 20.39 4.15
CA GLU A 271 22.31 20.50 5.50
C GLU A 271 20.84 20.08 5.55
N LEU A 272 20.03 20.52 4.57
CA LEU A 272 18.63 20.10 4.45
C LEU A 272 18.52 18.58 4.27
N TYR A 273 19.31 18.00 3.36
CA TYR A 273 19.28 16.54 3.11
C TYR A 273 19.73 15.75 4.35
N ALA A 274 20.72 16.25 5.08
CA ALA A 274 21.18 15.61 6.31
C ALA A 274 20.09 15.61 7.40
N VAL A 275 19.32 16.69 7.57
CA VAL A 275 18.22 16.72 8.55
C VAL A 275 17.05 15.85 8.10
N ILE A 276 16.70 15.84 6.80
CA ILE A 276 15.66 14.95 6.25
C ILE A 276 16.03 13.48 6.50
N LYS A 277 17.27 13.09 6.19
CA LYS A 277 17.77 11.73 6.42
C LYS A 277 17.65 11.33 7.90
N LYS A 278 18.10 12.18 8.82
CA LYS A 278 17.96 11.96 10.27
C LYS A 278 16.49 11.81 10.68
N ARG A 279 15.58 12.57 10.07
CA ARG A 279 14.13 12.50 10.36
C ARG A 279 13.49 11.21 9.83
N ILE A 280 13.94 10.71 8.68
CA ILE A 280 13.55 9.39 8.16
C ILE A 280 14.04 8.29 9.10
N GLU A 281 15.32 8.25 9.46
CA GLU A 281 15.88 7.24 10.40
C GLU A 281 15.11 7.22 11.73
N ARG A 282 14.80 8.40 12.27
CA ARG A 282 13.99 8.58 13.47
C ARG A 282 12.55 8.10 13.33
N THR A 283 11.98 8.19 12.13
CA THR A 283 10.64 7.67 11.83
C THR A 283 10.70 6.16 11.81
N LEU A 284 11.68 5.58 11.12
CA LEU A 284 11.87 4.14 11.00
C LEU A 284 11.98 3.43 12.37
N ILE A 285 12.69 4.03 13.33
CA ILE A 285 12.87 3.45 14.67
C ILE A 285 11.60 3.56 15.54
N ARG A 286 10.73 4.54 15.28
CA ARG A 286 9.58 4.86 16.15
C ARG A 286 8.26 4.24 15.70
N THR A 287 8.18 3.86 14.44
CA THR A 287 7.00 3.22 13.86
C THR A 287 7.24 1.73 13.70
N GLU A 288 6.17 0.95 13.69
CA GLU A 288 6.25 -0.48 13.41
C GLU A 288 6.82 -0.73 12.01
N GLY A 289 7.77 -1.68 11.91
CA GLY A 289 8.42 -2.03 10.66
C GLY A 289 7.43 -2.54 9.62
N GLY A 290 7.41 -1.93 8.44
CA GLY A 290 6.52 -2.32 7.34
C GLY A 290 5.09 -1.75 7.43
N SER A 291 4.77 -1.00 8.49
CA SER A 291 3.48 -0.33 8.64
C SER A 291 3.22 0.71 7.54
N TYR A 292 1.93 0.99 7.27
CA TYR A 292 1.55 2.04 6.34
C TYR A 292 1.98 3.40 6.86
N GLN A 293 1.84 3.66 8.17
CA GLN A 293 2.34 4.89 8.78
C GLN A 293 3.83 5.08 8.49
N GLN A 294 4.69 4.09 8.77
CA GLN A 294 6.13 4.19 8.53
C GLN A 294 6.44 4.60 7.07
N ARG A 295 5.78 3.95 6.11
CA ARG A 295 5.97 4.20 4.68
C ARG A 295 5.50 5.59 4.28
N ILE A 296 4.28 5.97 4.64
CA ILE A 296 3.68 7.27 4.30
C ILE A 296 4.56 8.42 4.80
N LEU A 297 5.00 8.36 6.06
CA LEU A 297 5.85 9.40 6.64
C LEU A 297 7.22 9.47 5.96
N SER A 298 7.80 8.32 5.62
CA SER A 298 9.09 8.25 4.92
C SER A 298 8.99 8.79 3.49
N GLU A 299 7.95 8.42 2.75
CA GLU A 299 7.73 8.90 1.39
C GLU A 299 7.46 10.41 1.35
N TYR A 300 6.69 10.94 2.31
CA TYR A 300 6.49 12.38 2.44
C TYR A 300 7.80 13.15 2.61
N LEU A 301 8.68 12.69 3.50
CA LEU A 301 10.00 13.29 3.72
C LEU A 301 10.92 13.16 2.49
N LYS A 302 10.92 12.01 1.81
CA LYS A 302 11.64 11.83 0.53
C LYS A 302 11.08 12.70 -0.58
N GLY A 303 9.78 12.98 -0.56
CA GLY A 303 9.11 13.88 -1.48
C GLY A 303 9.60 15.31 -1.34
N ILE A 304 9.75 15.81 -0.10
CA ILE A 304 10.39 17.11 0.19
C ILE A 304 11.82 17.13 -0.36
N GLN A 305 12.61 16.10 -0.07
CA GLN A 305 13.99 16.00 -0.56
C GLN A 305 14.04 16.00 -2.10
N SER A 306 13.21 15.20 -2.75
CA SER A 306 13.16 15.07 -4.21
C SER A 306 12.79 16.40 -4.87
N ARG A 307 11.87 17.17 -4.28
CA ARG A 307 11.51 18.52 -4.75
C ARG A 307 12.67 19.50 -4.58
N ALA A 308 13.36 19.46 -3.44
CA ALA A 308 14.55 20.29 -3.21
C ALA A 308 15.67 19.96 -4.21
N GLU A 309 15.92 18.68 -4.49
CA GLU A 309 16.90 18.25 -5.49
C GLU A 309 16.54 18.74 -6.89
N GLU A 310 15.28 18.66 -7.29
CA GLU A 310 14.79 19.18 -8.58
C GLU A 310 15.04 20.69 -8.71
N ILE A 311 14.69 21.47 -7.69
CA ILE A 311 14.91 22.93 -7.67
C ILE A 311 16.40 23.27 -7.77
N VAL A 312 17.23 22.58 -7.01
CA VAL A 312 18.69 22.78 -7.04
C VAL A 312 19.25 22.49 -8.43
N ARG A 313 18.84 21.39 -9.08
CA ARG A 313 19.26 21.05 -10.44
C ARG A 313 18.87 22.12 -11.45
N ILE A 314 17.61 22.58 -11.42
CA ILE A 314 17.08 23.61 -12.31
C ILE A 314 17.86 24.93 -12.16
N LEU A 315 18.08 25.39 -10.92
CA LEU A 315 18.76 26.66 -10.65
C LEU A 315 20.27 26.62 -10.94
N GLN A 316 20.88 25.43 -10.86
CA GLN A 316 22.28 25.23 -11.23
C GLN A 316 22.49 25.03 -12.74
N GLY A 317 21.41 25.00 -13.54
CA GLY A 317 21.49 24.85 -15.00
C GLY A 317 21.79 23.42 -15.46
N ASN A 318 21.57 22.41 -14.62
CA ASN A 318 21.70 21.00 -14.97
C ASN A 318 20.30 20.42 -15.29
N PRO A 319 19.95 20.22 -16.58
CA PRO A 319 18.61 19.79 -16.99
C PRO A 319 18.23 18.36 -16.59
#